data_AF-A0A2V1P7D1-F1
#
_entry.id   AF-A0A2V1P7D1-F1
#
_cell.length_a   1.000
_cell.length_b   1.000
_cell.length_c   1.000
_cell.angle_alpha   90.00
_cell.angle_beta   90.00
_cell.angle_gamma   90.00
#
_symmetry.space_group_name_H-M   'P 1'
#
loop_
_entity.id
_entity.type
_entity.pdbx_description
1 polymer ?
#
loop_
_entity_poly.entity_id
_entity_poly.type
_entity_poly.pdbx_seq_one_letter_code
_entity_poly.pdbx_strand_id
1 'polypeptide(L)' 'METYTFLRQFADSWMLLALFIFFIGTWFWAFRPGSRPMHDDAANSIFRHEDAPADDGGALSQDNNTDPEGQK' A
#
# COMPACT_ATOMS: atom_id res chain seq x y z
N MET A 1 15.66 52.68 19.67
CA MET A 1 16.29 51.35 19.77
C MET A 1 15.29 50.19 19.69
N GLU A 2 14.00 50.46 19.44
CA GLU A 2 12.94 49.44 19.45
C GLU A 2 13.03 48.41 18.32
N THR A 3 13.36 48.82 17.09
CA THR A 3 13.32 47.96 15.90
C THR A 3 14.37 46.84 15.91
N TYR A 4 15.57 47.12 16.45
CA TYR A 4 16.66 46.14 16.53
C TYR A 4 16.36 45.02 17.54
N THR A 5 15.78 45.38 18.69
CA THR A 5 15.34 44.43 19.71
C THR A 5 14.25 43.51 19.16
N PHE A 6 13.28 44.06 18.43
CA PHE A 6 12.20 43.28 17.83
C PHE A 6 12.72 42.26 16.81
N LEU A 7 13.59 42.70 15.90
CA LEU A 7 14.16 41.82 14.88
C LEU A 7 15.04 40.70 15.47
N ARG A 8 15.73 41.00 16.58
CA ARG A 8 16.58 40.04 17.30
C ARG A 8 15.78 38.97 18.02
N GLN A 9 14.70 39.35 18.72
CA GLN A 9 13.83 38.40 19.41
C GLN A 9 13.14 37.44 18.42
N PHE A 10 12.78 37.96 17.25
CA PHE A 10 12.29 37.13 16.15
C PHE A 10 13.37 36.17 15.65
N ALA A 11 14.59 36.65 15.39
CA ALA A 11 15.71 35.82 14.92
C ALA A 11 16.08 34.69 15.90
N ASP A 12 16.11 34.97 17.21
CA ASP A 12 16.47 33.96 18.22
C ASP A 12 15.41 32.84 18.37
N SER A 13 14.15 33.08 17.99
CA SER A 13 13.06 32.10 18.14
C SER A 13 12.86 31.18 16.93
N TRP A 14 13.53 31.43 15.80
CA TRP A 14 13.40 30.62 14.57
C TRP A 14 13.86 29.17 14.72
N MET A 15 14.96 28.94 15.43
CA MET A 15 15.51 27.59 15.58
C MET A 15 14.58 26.68 16.41
N LEU A 16 13.98 27.22 17.47
CA LEU A 16 12.98 26.53 18.27
C LEU A 16 11.72 26.21 17.44
N LEU A 17 11.30 27.16 16.60
CA LEU A 17 10.14 27.01 15.74
C LEU A 17 10.38 25.96 14.64
N ALA A 18 11.59 25.92 14.07
CA ALA A 18 11.99 24.91 13.09
C ALA A 18 11.93 23.48 13.66
N LEU A 19 12.47 23.27 14.87
CA LEU A 19 12.38 21.98 15.58
C LEU A 19 10.93 21.57 15.88
N PHE A 20 10.10 22.53 16.26
CA PHE A 20 8.68 22.29 16.53
C PHE A 20 7.91 21.89 15.27
N ILE A 21 8.11 22.60 14.15
CA ILE A 21 7.51 22.23 12.85
C ILE A 21 8.04 20.86 12.39
N PHE A 22 9.33 20.60 12.54
CA PHE A 22 9.92 19.31 12.20
C PHE A 22 9.29 18.17 13.00
N PHE A 23 9.10 18.36 14.30
CA PHE A 23 8.43 17.40 15.19
C PHE A 23 6.99 17.14 14.75
N ILE A 24 6.23 18.20 14.46
CA ILE A 24 4.87 18.07 13.94
C ILE A 24 4.86 17.38 12.57
N GLY A 25 5.81 17.70 11.70
CA GLY A 25 5.98 17.05 10.39
C GLY A 25 6.24 15.56 10.50
N THR A 26 7.10 15.14 11.44
CA THR A 26 7.35 13.72 11.72
C THR A 26 6.15 13.02 12.35
N TRP A 27 5.43 13.71 13.24
CA TRP A 27 4.18 13.21 13.80
C TRP A 27 3.15 12.95 12.71
N PHE A 28 2.86 13.93 11.85
CA PHE A 28 1.95 13.75 10.71
C PHE A 28 2.45 12.69 9.72
N TRP A 29 3.75 12.58 9.50
CA TRP A 29 4.33 11.54 8.64
C TRP A 29 4.16 10.14 9.24
N ALA A 30 4.26 9.98 10.55
CA ALA A 30 3.97 8.70 11.22
C ALA A 30 2.51 8.28 11.07
N PHE A 31 1.58 9.25 11.04
CA PHE A 31 0.16 9.00 10.76
C PHE A 31 -0.19 8.96 9.28
N ARG A 32 0.74 9.27 8.35
CA ARG A 32 0.54 9.09 6.91
C ARG A 32 0.35 7.59 6.68
N PRO A 33 -0.86 7.11 6.36
CA PRO A 33 -1.12 5.68 6.17
C PRO A 33 -0.63 5.29 4.76
N GLY A 34 0.68 5.24 4.58
CA GLY A 34 1.31 4.98 3.28
C GLY A 34 1.31 3.52 2.85
N SER A 35 1.09 2.55 3.76
CA SER A 35 1.17 1.12 3.44
C SER A 35 -0.09 0.29 3.73
N ARG A 36 -1.20 0.94 4.13
CA ARG A 36 -2.47 0.24 4.32
C ARG A 36 -2.92 -0.63 3.12
N PRO A 37 -2.76 -0.23 1.84
CA PRO A 37 -3.25 -1.07 0.75
C PRO A 37 -2.41 -2.35 0.52
N MET A 38 -1.10 -2.35 0.83
CA MET A 38 -0.25 -3.54 0.58
C MET A 38 -0.40 -4.62 1.68
N HIS A 39 -0.75 -4.24 2.91
CA HIS A 39 -1.01 -5.21 3.97
C HIS A 39 -2.40 -5.85 3.85
N ASP A 40 -3.39 -5.12 3.32
CA ASP A 40 -4.72 -5.67 3.03
C ASP A 40 -4.68 -6.72 1.91
N ASP A 41 -3.84 -6.52 0.87
CA ASP A 41 -3.65 -7.52 -0.20
C ASP A 41 -2.94 -8.78 0.30
N ALA A 42 -1.95 -8.65 1.19
CA ALA A 42 -1.24 -9.79 1.77
C ALA A 42 -2.14 -10.60 2.74
N ALA A 43 -2.96 -9.92 3.54
CA ALA A 43 -3.91 -10.57 4.45
C ALA A 43 -5.03 -11.31 3.68
N ASN A 44 -5.51 -10.75 2.57
CA ASN A 44 -6.53 -11.39 1.74
C ASN A 44 -5.98 -12.48 0.82
N SER A 45 -4.66 -12.66 0.70
CA SER A 45 -4.06 -13.69 -0.16
C SER A 45 -4.40 -15.11 0.27
N ILE A 46 -4.53 -15.35 1.59
CA ILE A 46 -4.86 -16.66 2.15
C ILE A 46 -6.36 -16.96 2.01
N PHE A 47 -7.22 -15.95 2.15
CA PHE A 47 -8.67 -16.10 2.11
C PHE A 47 -9.30 -15.95 0.71
N ARG A 48 -8.52 -15.55 -0.31
CA ARG A 48 -9.00 -15.36 -1.69
C ARG A 48 -9.62 -16.62 -2.32
N HIS A 49 -9.39 -17.78 -1.72
CA HIS A 49 -9.91 -19.07 -2.19
C HIS A 49 -11.05 -19.62 -1.31
N GLU A 50 -11.61 -18.84 -0.37
CA GLU A 50 -12.70 -19.29 0.50
C GLU A 50 -14.09 -19.04 -0.10
N ASP A 51 -14.29 -17.95 -0.83
CA ASP A 51 -15.63 -17.54 -1.34
C ASP A 51 -16.02 -18.17 -2.69
N ALA A 52 -15.10 -18.78 -3.42
CA ALA A 52 -15.41 -19.57 -4.61
C ALA A 52 -14.40 -20.72 -4.74
N PRO A 53 -14.85 -21.98 -4.86
CA PRO A 53 -13.96 -23.04 -5.30
C PRO A 53 -13.37 -22.62 -6.65
N ALA A 54 -12.07 -22.91 -6.86
CA ALA A 54 -11.54 -22.89 -8.21
C ALA A 54 -12.47 -23.77 -9.06
N ASP A 55 -13.06 -23.19 -10.11
CA ASP A 55 -13.77 -23.97 -11.12
C ASP A 55 -12.78 -25.02 -11.63
N ASP A 56 -12.97 -26.24 -11.16
CA ASP A 56 -12.33 -27.45 -11.64
C ASP A 56 -12.88 -27.84 -13.04
N GLY A 57 -13.62 -26.93 -13.69
CA GLY A 57 -13.98 -26.92 -15.11
C GLY A 57 -12.82 -26.86 -16.10
N GLY A 58 -11.58 -27.09 -15.67
CA GLY A 58 -10.46 -27.47 -16.52
C GLY A 58 -10.47 -28.95 -16.88
N ALA A 59 -11.61 -29.45 -17.36
CA ALA A 59 -11.78 -30.61 -18.22
C ALA A 59 -10.69 -31.71 -18.09
N LEU A 60 -10.82 -32.52 -17.04
CA LEU A 60 -10.64 -33.95 -17.25
C LEU A 60 -11.52 -34.35 -18.45
N SER A 61 -10.92 -35.06 -19.42
CA SER A 61 -11.56 -35.65 -20.60
C SER A 61 -12.09 -34.70 -21.68
N GLN A 62 -11.21 -34.32 -22.60
CA GLN A 62 -11.52 -34.63 -24.00
C GLN A 62 -10.26 -35.22 -24.64
N ASP A 63 -10.12 -36.54 -24.52
CA ASP A 63 -9.45 -37.28 -25.56
C ASP A 63 -10.15 -36.89 -26.89
N ASN A 64 -9.40 -36.24 -27.77
CA ASN A 64 -9.84 -35.97 -29.14
C ASN A 64 -9.01 -36.85 -30.08
N ASN A 65 -8.79 -38.10 -29.67
CA ASN A 65 -8.23 -39.13 -30.53
C ASN A 65 -9.20 -40.32 -30.65
N THR A 66 -10.43 -39.99 -31.03
CA THR A 66 -11.22 -40.90 -31.86
C THR A 66 -10.99 -40.47 -33.30
N ASP A 67 -9.97 -41.06 -33.92
CA ASP A 67 -9.85 -41.12 -35.37
C ASP A 67 -10.79 -42.24 -35.86
N PRO A 68 -11.90 -41.94 -36.56
CA PRO A 68 -12.73 -42.96 -37.17
C PRO A 68 -12.32 -43.21 -38.63
N GLU A 69 -11.04 -43.30 -38.96
CA GLU A 69 -10.60 -43.65 -40.32
C GLU A 69 -9.67 -44.88 -40.31
N GLY A 70 -10.26 -46.08 -40.41
CA GLY A 70 -9.45 -47.29 -40.59
C GLY A 70 -10.16 -48.64 -40.65
N GLN A 71 -11.49 -48.73 -40.56
CA GLN A 71 -12.20 -49.96 -40.92
C GLN A 71 -12.65 -49.93 -42.38
N LYS A 72 -11.76 -50.41 -43.27
CA LYS A 72 -12.11 -50.98 -44.57
C LYS A 72 -11.26 -52.22 -44.80
#